data_AF-A0A7C3U7L1-F1
#
_entry.id   AF-A0A7C3U7L1-F1
#
_cell.length_a   1.000
_cell.length_b   1.000
_cell.length_c   1.000
_cell.angle_alpha   90.00
_cell.angle_beta   90.00
_cell.angle_gamma   90.00
#
_symmetry.space_group_name_H-M   'P 1'
#
loop_
_entity.id
_entity.type
_entity.pdbx_description
1 polymer ?
#
loop_
_entity_poly.entity_id
_entity_poly.type
_entity_poly.pdbx_seq_one_letter_code
_entity_poly.pdbx_strand_id
1 'polypeptide(L)'
;MPETMDERISRREYLKYAAAGLVAVTGAAAGYYYFCTKPSKPTVTPTLAVTQTHTPEPTPTVTTITLTPTTTPTTTIERTSVEKYAMKKGVYETIDKRILRELSKLPDYQELDGDTKSLDFMFDLALDEENKPHFYQMFTERLEMKKLKYQSGPYPYCSQLEAVDWIGRDSQSTAERFVKNYRKGGFNDLINYAWKKTSVSDDYKSEKWIASDNQFKKYEEVKNRLNLDLLLKIYMRDNIDYDYFFVEGHQHYWQFPYETFVRKKGICADQAAFAVDCLRNSGHNSLVLSILWQEKSETKGHSICVNKTPSSRYWTFDNTLKMSRLDVIEGPFQKLRRNEPGRGDSVEEYLVERLNPPRYGYSIALYDQYFNYVSSF
;
A
#
# COMPACT_ATOMS: atom_id res chain seq x y z
N MET A 1 -9.72 -6.86 50.12
CA MET A 1 -8.39 -7.23 49.58
C MET A 1 -8.62 -8.36 48.59
N PRO A 2 -8.18 -8.28 47.33
CA PRO A 2 -8.34 -9.39 46.40
C PRO A 2 -7.26 -10.43 46.68
N GLU A 3 -7.66 -11.69 46.86
CA GLU A 3 -6.77 -12.83 46.91
C GLU A 3 -6.23 -13.11 45.50
N THR A 4 -4.91 -13.01 45.35
CA THR A 4 -4.22 -13.44 44.13
C THR A 4 -4.11 -14.96 44.14
N MET A 5 -4.90 -15.63 43.30
CA MET A 5 -4.72 -17.06 43.03
C MET A 5 -3.49 -17.24 42.12
N ASP A 6 -2.36 -17.61 42.72
CA ASP A 6 -1.19 -18.12 42.00
C ASP A 6 -1.50 -19.54 41.48
N GLU A 7 -2.07 -19.63 40.28
CA GLU A 7 -2.25 -20.89 39.58
C GLU A 7 -0.87 -21.40 39.08
N ARG A 8 -0.20 -22.17 39.94
CA ARG A 8 1.08 -22.80 39.62
C ARG A 8 0.86 -23.93 38.62
N ILE A 9 1.13 -23.66 37.35
CA ILE A 9 1.19 -24.68 36.29
C ILE A 9 2.14 -25.79 36.72
N SER A 10 1.64 -27.03 36.72
CA SER A 10 2.46 -28.17 37.13
C SER A 10 3.57 -28.43 36.12
N ARG A 11 4.75 -28.88 36.57
CA ARG A 11 5.88 -29.25 35.68
C ARG A 11 5.46 -30.24 34.59
N ARG A 12 4.45 -31.07 34.86
CA ARG A 12 3.92 -32.06 33.92
C ARG A 12 3.06 -31.42 32.82
N GLU A 13 2.36 -30.33 33.10
CA GLU A 13 1.64 -29.55 32.08
C GLU A 13 2.58 -28.74 31.22
N TYR A 14 3.60 -28.11 31.82
CA TYR A 14 4.63 -27.39 31.06
C TYR A 14 5.30 -28.30 30.01
N LEU A 15 5.62 -29.54 30.38
CA LEU A 15 6.20 -30.52 29.46
C LEU A 15 5.26 -30.89 28.30
N LYS A 16 3.94 -30.88 28.52
CA LYS A 16 2.97 -31.12 27.43
C LYS A 16 2.97 -29.96 26.43
N TYR A 17 3.03 -28.72 26.91
CA TYR A 17 3.10 -27.54 26.05
C TYR A 17 4.43 -27.45 25.30
N ALA A 18 5.56 -27.74 25.97
CA ALA A 18 6.87 -27.77 25.33
C ALA A 18 6.96 -28.85 24.24
N ALA A 19 6.41 -30.04 24.48
CA ALA A 19 6.36 -31.11 23.48
C ALA A 19 5.46 -30.75 22.29
N ALA A 20 4.29 -30.14 22.53
CA ALA A 20 3.40 -29.66 21.48
C ALA A 20 4.07 -28.57 20.61
N GLY A 21 4.79 -27.63 21.23
CA GLY A 21 5.57 -26.61 20.53
C GLY A 21 6.65 -27.22 19.64
N LEU A 22 7.39 -28.22 20.13
CA LEU A 22 8.44 -28.89 19.37
C LEU A 22 7.88 -29.62 18.12
N VAL A 23 6.74 -30.29 18.24
CA VAL A 23 6.08 -30.98 17.13
C VAL A 23 5.56 -30.00 16.08
N ALA A 24 4.99 -28.86 16.50
CA ALA A 24 4.53 -27.84 15.58
C ALA A 24 5.69 -27.23 14.78
N VAL A 25 6.80 -26.90 15.44
CA VAL A 25 7.99 -26.32 14.78
C VAL A 25 8.63 -27.31 13.81
N THR A 26 8.78 -28.58 14.21
CA THR A 26 9.37 -29.62 13.34
C THR A 26 8.47 -29.94 12.15
N GLY A 27 7.15 -29.98 12.33
CA GLY A 27 6.18 -30.16 11.24
C GLY A 27 6.23 -29.04 10.20
N ALA A 28 6.29 -27.78 10.65
CA ALA A 28 6.40 -26.62 9.76
C ALA A 28 7.71 -26.62 8.96
N ALA A 29 8.85 -26.90 9.61
CA ALA A 29 10.15 -26.96 8.95
C ALA A 29 10.23 -28.09 7.90
N ALA A 30 9.69 -29.28 8.22
CA ALA A 30 9.65 -30.40 7.29
C ALA A 30 8.71 -30.13 6.09
N GLY A 31 7.56 -29.49 6.33
CA GLY A 31 6.65 -29.06 5.28
C GLY A 31 7.32 -28.06 4.32
N TYR A 32 7.95 -27.02 4.87
CA TYR A 32 8.68 -26.03 4.08
C TYR A 32 9.78 -26.65 3.22
N TYR A 33 10.62 -27.51 3.82
CA TYR A 33 11.67 -28.21 3.08
C TYR A 33 11.10 -29.04 1.92
N TYR A 34 10.05 -29.82 2.16
CA TYR A 34 9.42 -30.67 1.14
C TYR A 34 8.82 -29.87 -0.03
N PHE A 35 8.25 -28.70 0.22
CA PHE A 35 7.71 -27.84 -0.83
C PHE A 35 8.80 -27.11 -1.61
N CYS A 36 9.87 -26.67 -0.95
CA CYS A 36 10.95 -25.93 -1.59
C CYS A 36 11.92 -26.82 -2.38
N THR A 37 12.10 -28.10 -2.01
CA THR A 37 13.05 -28.99 -2.69
C THR A 37 12.41 -29.94 -3.70
N LYS A 38 11.10 -29.86 -3.93
CA LYS A 38 10.44 -30.69 -4.94
C LYS A 38 10.87 -30.24 -6.34
N PRO A 39 11.57 -31.08 -7.12
CA PRO A 39 11.89 -30.73 -8.49
C PRO A 39 10.60 -30.57 -9.29
N SER A 40 10.43 -29.41 -9.92
CA SER A 40 9.29 -29.13 -10.80
C SER A 40 9.21 -30.23 -11.85
N LYS A 41 8.07 -30.93 -11.89
CA LYS A 41 7.81 -31.98 -12.89
C LYS A 41 8.07 -31.37 -14.28
N PRO A 42 8.87 -32.01 -15.15
CA PRO A 42 9.19 -31.44 -16.45
C PRO A 42 7.90 -31.18 -17.23
N THR A 43 7.67 -29.90 -17.53
CA THR A 43 6.55 -29.46 -18.37
C THR A 43 6.81 -29.95 -19.78
N VAL A 44 6.02 -30.93 -20.23
CA VAL A 44 6.06 -31.41 -21.61
C VAL A 44 5.44 -30.33 -22.48
N THR A 45 6.26 -29.54 -23.18
CA THR A 45 5.79 -28.58 -24.18
C THR A 45 5.27 -29.37 -25.39
N PRO A 46 3.96 -29.33 -25.71
CA PRO A 46 3.46 -30.00 -26.90
C PRO A 46 4.01 -29.30 -28.15
N THR A 47 4.80 -30.03 -28.94
CA THR A 47 5.22 -29.60 -30.27
C THR A 47 4.01 -29.63 -31.20
N LEU A 48 3.48 -28.47 -31.55
CA LEU A 48 2.44 -28.35 -32.57
C LEU A 48 3.07 -28.56 -33.96
N ALA A 49 2.80 -29.71 -34.58
CA ALA A 49 3.09 -29.92 -35.99
C ALA A 49 2.11 -29.07 -36.83
N VAL A 50 2.63 -28.07 -37.52
CA VAL A 50 1.85 -27.23 -38.44
C VAL A 50 1.67 -27.99 -39.74
N THR A 51 0.54 -28.68 -39.91
CA THR A 51 0.09 -29.18 -41.21
C THR A 51 -0.61 -28.03 -41.94
N GLN A 52 -0.01 -27.55 -43.03
CA GLN A 52 -0.66 -26.60 -43.93
C GLN A 52 -1.69 -27.34 -44.79
N THR A 53 -2.96 -27.25 -44.41
CA THR A 53 -4.08 -27.70 -45.24
C THR A 53 -4.60 -26.51 -46.04
N HIS A 54 -4.40 -26.54 -47.36
CA HIS A 54 -5.05 -25.61 -48.28
C HIS A 54 -6.57 -25.87 -48.26
N THR A 55 -7.31 -24.99 -47.58
CA THR A 55 -8.78 -25.02 -47.55
C THR A 55 -9.30 -24.15 -48.70
N PRO A 56 -10.17 -24.67 -49.59
CA PRO A 56 -10.74 -23.88 -50.66
C PRO A 56 -11.65 -22.76 -50.11
N GLU A 57 -11.54 -21.60 -50.76
CA GLU A 57 -12.25 -20.36 -50.45
C GLU A 57 -13.78 -20.56 -50.54
N PRO A 58 -14.55 -20.34 -49.45
CA PRO A 58 -15.99 -20.51 -49.47
C PRO A 58 -16.67 -19.38 -50.27
N THR A 59 -17.57 -19.79 -51.17
CA THR A 59 -18.47 -18.91 -51.93
C THR A 59 -19.32 -18.04 -50.99
N PRO A 60 -19.48 -16.73 -51.26
CA PRO A 60 -20.23 -15.83 -50.39
C PRO A 60 -21.72 -16.22 -50.35
N THR A 61 -22.16 -16.75 -49.21
CA THR A 61 -23.59 -16.96 -48.93
C THR A 61 -24.16 -15.70 -48.31
N VAL A 62 -25.01 -15.00 -49.06
CA VAL A 62 -25.74 -13.81 -48.56
C VAL A 62 -26.77 -14.29 -47.53
N THR A 63 -26.42 -14.15 -46.25
CA THR A 63 -27.34 -14.44 -45.13
C THR A 63 -28.13 -13.17 -44.82
N THR A 64 -29.43 -13.18 -45.12
CA THR A 64 -30.35 -12.12 -44.69
C THR A 64 -30.56 -12.23 -43.19
N ILE A 65 -29.96 -11.31 -42.42
CA ILE A 65 -30.07 -11.27 -40.96
C ILE A 65 -31.37 -10.57 -40.58
N THR A 66 -32.39 -11.34 -40.18
CA THR A 66 -33.58 -10.77 -39.54
C THR A 66 -33.22 -10.38 -38.11
N LEU A 67 -33.07 -9.07 -37.86
CA LEU A 67 -32.79 -8.52 -36.53
C LEU A 67 -34.01 -8.74 -35.62
N THR A 68 -33.91 -9.69 -34.71
CA THR A 68 -34.84 -9.79 -33.57
C THR A 68 -34.54 -8.61 -32.65
N PRO A 69 -35.54 -7.81 -32.22
CA PRO A 69 -35.31 -6.70 -31.30
C PRO A 69 -34.76 -7.26 -29.98
N THR A 70 -33.46 -7.11 -29.78
CA THR A 70 -32.79 -7.42 -28.51
C THR A 70 -33.32 -6.44 -27.47
N THR A 71 -34.10 -6.94 -26.52
CA THR A 71 -34.48 -6.18 -25.34
C THR A 71 -33.21 -5.85 -24.56
N THR A 72 -32.80 -4.59 -24.57
CA THR A 72 -31.65 -4.12 -23.78
C THR A 72 -31.91 -4.45 -22.31
N PRO A 73 -31.09 -5.31 -21.67
CA PRO A 73 -31.26 -5.59 -20.26
C PRO A 73 -31.14 -4.27 -19.51
N THR A 74 -32.20 -3.92 -18.77
CA THR A 74 -32.13 -2.80 -17.84
C THR A 74 -31.23 -3.22 -16.70
N THR A 75 -29.94 -2.94 -16.82
CA THR A 75 -28.97 -3.18 -15.75
C THR A 75 -29.39 -2.34 -14.55
N THR A 76 -29.92 -3.01 -13.53
CA THR A 76 -30.20 -2.37 -12.25
C THR A 76 -28.85 -2.08 -11.62
N ILE A 77 -28.45 -0.80 -11.64
CA ILE A 77 -27.23 -0.35 -10.97
C ILE A 77 -27.46 -0.53 -9.47
N GLU A 78 -26.80 -1.51 -8.88
CA GLU A 78 -26.85 -1.72 -7.44
C GLU A 78 -26.23 -0.50 -6.74
N ARG A 79 -27.04 0.13 -5.89
CA ARG A 79 -26.61 1.29 -5.09
C ARG A 79 -25.81 0.83 -3.90
N THR A 80 -24.73 1.55 -3.60
CA THR A 80 -23.89 1.31 -2.43
C THR A 80 -24.62 1.61 -1.12
N SER A 81 -24.10 1.13 0.01
CA SER A 81 -24.59 1.43 1.36
C SER A 81 -24.68 2.95 1.61
N VAL A 82 -23.62 3.68 1.25
CA VAL A 82 -23.53 5.15 1.38
C VAL A 82 -24.59 5.86 0.53
N GLU A 83 -24.80 5.44 -0.71
CA GLU A 83 -25.84 6.03 -1.58
C GLU A 83 -27.25 5.75 -1.06
N LYS A 84 -27.52 4.51 -0.62
CA LYS A 84 -28.78 4.13 0.03
C LYS A 84 -29.03 5.00 1.27
N TYR A 85 -27.99 5.26 2.07
CA TYR A 85 -28.07 6.11 3.25
C TYR A 85 -28.32 7.58 2.90
N ALA A 86 -27.62 8.13 1.90
CA ALA A 86 -27.85 9.49 1.40
C ALA A 86 -29.28 9.69 0.88
N MET A 87 -29.88 8.67 0.24
CA MET A 87 -31.28 8.70 -0.19
C MET A 87 -32.25 8.71 0.99
N LYS A 88 -31.99 7.86 1.99
CA LYS A 88 -32.77 7.84 3.23
C LYS A 88 -32.77 9.20 3.93
N LYS A 89 -31.65 9.93 3.88
CA LYS A 89 -31.50 11.28 4.44
C LYS A 89 -32.06 12.40 3.55
N GLY A 90 -32.49 12.09 2.32
CA GLY A 90 -33.00 13.08 1.38
C GLY A 90 -31.93 14.02 0.79
N VAL A 91 -30.64 13.66 0.89
CA VAL A 91 -29.51 14.50 0.45
C VAL A 91 -28.84 13.98 -0.84
N TYR A 92 -29.25 12.83 -1.35
CA TYR A 92 -28.60 12.16 -2.48
C TYR A 92 -28.55 13.00 -3.77
N GLU A 93 -29.60 13.77 -4.08
CA GLU A 93 -29.60 14.61 -5.29
C GLU A 93 -28.84 15.93 -5.11
N THR A 94 -28.55 16.32 -3.86
CA THR A 94 -27.84 17.57 -3.53
C THR A 94 -26.34 17.37 -3.41
N ILE A 95 -25.90 16.22 -2.89
CA ILE A 95 -24.48 15.89 -2.74
C ILE A 95 -23.90 15.44 -4.07
N ASP A 96 -22.68 15.88 -4.38
CA ASP A 96 -21.95 15.38 -5.55
C ASP A 96 -21.73 13.86 -5.45
N LYS A 97 -22.27 13.14 -6.43
CA LYS A 97 -22.21 11.67 -6.56
C LYS A 97 -20.78 11.13 -6.62
N ARG A 98 -19.77 11.96 -6.92
CA ARG A 98 -18.35 11.59 -6.82
C ARG A 98 -17.90 11.43 -5.36
N ILE A 99 -18.38 12.29 -4.45
CA ILE A 99 -18.06 12.19 -3.02
C ILE A 99 -18.68 10.90 -2.47
N LEU A 100 -19.95 10.64 -2.77
CA LEU A 100 -20.63 9.40 -2.33
C LEU A 100 -19.89 8.14 -2.80
N ARG A 101 -19.42 8.13 -4.06
CA ARG A 101 -18.64 7.02 -4.64
C ARG A 101 -17.26 6.83 -4.03
N GLU A 102 -16.61 7.88 -3.56
CA GLU A 102 -15.30 7.75 -2.90
C GLU A 102 -15.46 7.37 -1.42
N LEU A 103 -16.50 7.89 -0.74
CA LEU A 103 -16.87 7.44 0.60
C LEU A 103 -17.24 5.95 0.57
N SER A 104 -18.03 5.49 -0.40
CA SER A 104 -18.45 4.07 -0.48
C SER A 104 -17.29 3.08 -0.67
N LYS A 105 -16.09 3.55 -1.03
CA LYS A 105 -14.90 2.70 -1.11
C LYS A 105 -14.24 2.49 0.25
N LEU A 106 -14.44 3.42 1.19
CA LEU A 106 -13.83 3.31 2.51
C LEU A 106 -14.37 2.06 3.20
N PRO A 107 -13.48 1.21 3.74
CA PRO A 107 -13.89 -0.03 4.41
C PRO A 107 -14.81 0.26 5.60
N ASP A 108 -14.66 1.43 6.21
CA ASP A 108 -15.47 1.90 7.33
C ASP A 108 -16.96 2.15 6.98
N TYR A 109 -17.34 2.12 5.70
CA TYR A 109 -18.73 2.25 5.25
C TYR A 109 -19.23 1.10 4.39
N GLN A 110 -18.46 0.01 4.24
CA GLN A 110 -18.91 -1.16 3.47
C GLN A 110 -20.15 -1.80 4.09
N GLU A 111 -20.20 -1.83 5.43
CA GLU A 111 -21.35 -2.30 6.21
C GLU A 111 -21.75 -1.19 7.19
N LEU A 112 -22.83 -0.46 6.87
CA LEU A 112 -23.37 0.55 7.77
C LEU A 112 -24.20 -0.14 8.86
N ASP A 113 -23.54 -0.62 9.91
CA ASP A 113 -24.14 -1.42 10.98
C ASP A 113 -24.60 -0.61 12.21
N GLY A 114 -24.39 0.71 12.23
CA GLY A 114 -25.04 1.56 13.24
C GLY A 114 -24.53 2.98 13.31
N ASP A 115 -23.24 3.20 13.54
CA ASP A 115 -22.72 4.54 13.77
C ASP A 115 -22.52 5.31 12.47
N THR A 116 -23.59 6.00 12.04
CA THR A 116 -23.60 6.83 10.85
C THR A 116 -23.32 8.31 11.15
N LYS A 117 -22.93 8.66 12.39
CA LYS A 117 -22.70 10.06 12.79
C LYS A 117 -21.58 10.70 11.98
N SER A 118 -20.53 9.95 11.70
CA SER A 118 -19.42 10.47 10.91
C SER A 118 -19.83 10.67 9.45
N LEU A 119 -20.69 9.81 8.91
CA LEU A 119 -21.24 9.97 7.57
C LEU A 119 -22.21 11.17 7.49
N ASP A 120 -23.03 11.38 8.52
CA ASP A 120 -23.87 12.58 8.65
C ASP A 120 -22.99 13.85 8.65
N PHE A 121 -21.91 13.87 9.43
CA PHE A 121 -20.95 14.97 9.44
C PHE A 121 -20.31 15.21 8.06
N MET A 122 -19.94 14.17 7.33
CA MET A 122 -19.40 14.30 5.97
C MET A 122 -20.44 14.90 4.99
N PHE A 123 -21.72 14.58 5.17
CA PHE A 123 -22.80 15.20 4.40
C PHE A 123 -23.01 16.66 4.78
N ASP A 124 -22.96 16.98 6.07
CA ASP A 124 -23.07 18.35 6.56
C ASP A 124 -21.93 19.22 6.00
N LEU A 125 -20.68 18.75 6.01
CA LEU A 125 -19.56 19.45 5.35
C LEU A 125 -19.76 19.67 3.85
N ALA A 126 -20.42 18.74 3.17
CA ALA A 126 -20.68 18.83 1.74
C ALA A 126 -21.84 19.78 1.38
N LEU A 127 -22.71 20.07 2.34
CA LEU A 127 -23.92 20.87 2.15
C LEU A 127 -23.82 22.25 2.79
N ASP A 128 -23.03 22.41 3.85
CA ASP A 128 -22.83 23.67 4.56
C ASP A 128 -22.14 24.71 3.67
N GLU A 129 -22.78 25.86 3.48
CA GLU A 129 -22.30 26.88 2.54
C GLU A 129 -20.94 27.48 2.91
N GLU A 130 -20.57 27.48 4.20
CA GLU A 130 -19.26 27.96 4.64
C GLU A 130 -18.14 26.94 4.36
N ASN A 131 -18.38 25.66 4.67
CA ASN A 131 -17.38 24.60 4.55
C ASN A 131 -17.29 23.98 3.14
N LYS A 132 -18.40 23.96 2.41
CA LYS A 132 -18.54 23.29 1.11
C LYS A 132 -17.47 23.68 0.09
N PRO A 133 -17.13 24.97 -0.13
CA PRO A 133 -16.07 25.33 -1.07
C PRO A 133 -14.73 24.69 -0.71
N HIS A 134 -14.37 24.67 0.57
CA HIS A 134 -13.13 24.10 1.07
C HIS A 134 -13.11 22.58 0.99
N PHE A 135 -14.21 21.94 1.39
CA PHE A 135 -14.36 20.49 1.35
C PHE A 135 -14.29 19.95 -0.09
N TYR A 136 -15.01 20.57 -1.01
CA TYR A 136 -15.00 20.19 -2.43
C TYR A 136 -13.65 20.43 -3.08
N GLN A 137 -12.96 21.51 -2.69
CA GLN A 137 -11.65 21.81 -3.23
C GLN A 137 -10.61 20.77 -2.77
N MET A 138 -10.60 20.40 -1.48
CA MET A 138 -9.78 19.30 -0.96
C MET A 138 -10.03 17.99 -1.71
N PHE A 139 -11.30 17.65 -1.91
CA PHE A 139 -11.72 16.46 -2.65
C PHE A 139 -11.29 16.51 -4.13
N THR A 140 -11.50 17.64 -4.79
CA THR A 140 -11.20 17.80 -6.22
C THR A 140 -9.70 17.74 -6.49
N GLU A 141 -8.88 18.42 -5.67
CA GLU A 141 -7.42 18.34 -5.78
C GLU A 141 -6.92 16.90 -5.69
N ARG A 142 -7.56 16.08 -4.84
CA ARG A 142 -7.25 14.66 -4.77
C ARG A 142 -7.61 13.90 -6.05
N LEU A 143 -8.78 14.14 -6.62
CA LEU A 143 -9.19 13.52 -7.88
C LEU A 143 -8.30 13.95 -9.06
N GLU A 144 -7.88 15.21 -9.10
CA GLU A 144 -6.96 15.69 -10.13
C GLU A 144 -5.56 15.10 -9.94
N MET A 145 -5.06 14.95 -8.71
CA MET A 145 -3.85 14.17 -8.44
C MET A 145 -3.98 12.73 -8.95
N LYS A 146 -5.16 12.10 -8.77
CA LYS A 146 -5.43 10.75 -9.28
C LYS A 146 -5.32 10.69 -10.81
N LYS A 147 -5.84 11.68 -11.53
CA LYS A 147 -5.76 11.74 -13.01
C LYS A 147 -4.35 12.01 -13.51
N LEU A 148 -3.64 12.94 -12.87
CA LEU A 148 -2.33 13.40 -13.32
C LEU A 148 -1.22 12.39 -13.05
N LYS A 149 -1.23 11.76 -11.87
CA LYS A 149 -0.11 10.94 -11.40
C LYS A 149 -0.18 9.47 -11.80
N TYR A 150 -1.34 8.95 -12.22
CA TYR A 150 -1.56 7.50 -12.24
C TYR A 150 -2.25 7.08 -13.53
N GLN A 151 -1.51 6.36 -14.38
CA GLN A 151 -1.93 6.08 -15.76
C GLN A 151 -2.95 4.95 -15.88
N SER A 152 -3.21 4.14 -14.84
CA SER A 152 -4.10 2.97 -15.00
C SER A 152 -4.57 2.25 -13.74
N GLY A 153 -4.08 2.58 -12.54
CA GLY A 153 -4.38 1.81 -11.32
C GLY A 153 -5.67 2.24 -10.59
N PRO A 154 -6.47 1.30 -10.05
CA PRO A 154 -7.58 1.63 -9.16
C PRO A 154 -7.01 2.18 -7.85
N TYR A 155 -7.12 3.49 -7.66
CA TYR A 155 -6.87 4.10 -6.35
C TYR A 155 -7.88 3.56 -5.33
N PRO A 156 -7.43 2.88 -4.26
CA PRO A 156 -8.33 2.23 -3.33
C PRO A 156 -9.20 3.25 -2.59
N TYR A 157 -8.57 4.22 -1.91
CA TYR A 157 -9.25 5.14 -1.00
C TYR A 157 -8.87 6.61 -1.24
N CYS A 158 -9.78 7.52 -0.91
CA CYS A 158 -9.50 8.95 -0.85
C CYS A 158 -9.00 9.32 0.55
N SER A 159 -7.68 9.32 0.75
CA SER A 159 -7.08 9.57 2.08
C SER A 159 -7.49 10.90 2.72
N GLN A 160 -7.78 11.94 1.94
CA GLN A 160 -8.31 13.20 2.47
C GLN A 160 -9.69 13.03 3.10
N LEU A 161 -10.59 12.30 2.44
CA LEU A 161 -11.94 12.04 2.97
C LEU A 161 -11.85 11.14 4.20
N GLU A 162 -11.01 10.11 4.14
CA GLU A 162 -10.72 9.23 5.28
C GLU A 162 -10.18 10.01 6.48
N ALA A 163 -9.23 10.94 6.25
CA ALA A 163 -8.69 11.80 7.30
C ALA A 163 -9.78 12.63 7.98
N VAL A 164 -10.63 13.28 7.18
CA VAL A 164 -11.71 14.13 7.69
C VAL A 164 -12.77 13.30 8.42
N ASP A 165 -13.13 12.12 7.91
CA ASP A 165 -14.03 11.19 8.59
C ASP A 165 -13.49 10.79 9.98
N TRP A 166 -12.23 10.35 10.04
CA TRP A 166 -11.61 9.92 11.30
C TRP A 166 -11.52 11.04 12.32
N ILE A 167 -11.15 12.25 11.90
CA ILE A 167 -11.10 13.41 12.79
C ILE A 167 -12.52 13.80 13.21
N GLY A 168 -13.49 13.74 12.29
CA GLY A 168 -14.89 14.08 12.56
C GLY A 168 -15.54 13.16 13.59
N ARG A 169 -15.16 11.88 13.63
CA ARG A 169 -15.60 10.92 14.66
C ARG A 169 -15.21 11.37 16.07
N ASP A 170 -14.03 11.95 16.22
CA ASP A 170 -13.52 12.41 17.52
C ASP A 170 -13.92 13.85 17.83
N SER A 171 -13.85 14.73 16.83
CA SER A 171 -14.06 16.18 16.95
C SER A 171 -14.42 16.82 15.60
N GLN A 172 -15.72 17.00 15.36
CA GLN A 172 -16.26 17.70 14.18
C GLN A 172 -15.65 19.10 13.98
N SER A 173 -15.56 19.90 15.05
CA SER A 173 -14.96 21.25 14.97
C SER A 173 -13.47 21.24 14.61
N THR A 174 -12.72 20.21 15.02
CA THR A 174 -11.33 20.03 14.61
C THR A 174 -11.24 19.68 13.12
N ALA A 175 -12.10 18.78 12.64
CA ALA A 175 -12.17 18.42 11.23
C ALA A 175 -12.55 19.63 10.35
N GLU A 176 -13.57 20.40 10.72
CA GLU A 176 -13.95 21.66 10.05
C GLU A 176 -12.78 22.63 9.98
N ARG A 177 -12.04 22.81 11.08
CA ARG A 177 -10.86 23.68 11.10
C ARG A 177 -9.80 23.22 10.11
N PHE A 178 -9.57 21.92 9.96
CA PHE A 178 -8.64 21.39 8.96
C PHE A 178 -9.15 21.62 7.54
N VAL A 179 -10.43 21.38 7.29
CA VAL A 179 -11.07 21.62 5.98
C VAL A 179 -10.91 23.10 5.59
N LYS A 180 -11.28 24.04 6.47
CA LYS A 180 -11.14 25.50 6.22
C LYS A 180 -9.70 25.95 5.99
N ASN A 181 -8.72 25.31 6.66
CA ASN A 181 -7.29 25.68 6.55
C ASN A 181 -6.49 24.83 5.57
N TYR A 182 -7.12 23.96 4.79
CA TYR A 182 -6.45 22.99 3.93
C TYR A 182 -5.39 23.63 2.99
N ARG A 183 -5.68 24.79 2.38
CA ARG A 183 -4.71 25.52 1.51
C ARG A 183 -3.55 26.17 2.24
N LYS A 184 -3.67 26.44 3.54
CA LYS A 184 -2.64 27.14 4.32
C LYS A 184 -1.56 26.17 4.82
N GLY A 185 -1.24 25.15 4.02
CA GLY A 185 -0.36 24.04 4.40
C GLY A 185 -1.04 22.94 5.24
N GLY A 186 -2.35 23.05 5.48
CA GLY A 186 -3.08 22.17 6.39
C GLY A 186 -3.21 20.71 5.93
N PHE A 187 -2.82 20.36 4.71
CA PHE A 187 -2.86 18.96 4.25
C PHE A 187 -1.95 18.03 5.06
N ASN A 188 -0.70 18.44 5.28
CA ASN A 188 0.23 17.61 6.06
C ASN A 188 -0.24 17.48 7.50
N ASP A 189 -0.79 18.55 8.07
CA ASP A 189 -1.31 18.55 9.43
C ASP A 189 -2.59 17.70 9.55
N LEU A 190 -3.49 17.79 8.57
CA LEU A 190 -4.70 16.96 8.47
C LEU A 190 -4.32 15.48 8.49
N ILE A 191 -3.39 15.08 7.62
CA ILE A 191 -2.93 13.69 7.51
C ILE A 191 -2.20 13.24 8.79
N ASN A 192 -1.26 14.03 9.30
CA ASN A 192 -0.56 13.68 10.55
C ASN A 192 -1.54 13.56 11.72
N TYR A 193 -2.50 14.47 11.83
CA TYR A 193 -3.47 14.45 12.92
C TYR A 193 -4.38 13.21 12.81
N ALA A 194 -4.96 12.97 11.63
CA ALA A 194 -5.82 11.82 11.41
C ALA A 194 -5.15 10.49 11.78
N TRP A 195 -3.91 10.26 11.37
CA TRP A 195 -3.23 8.99 11.64
C TRP A 195 -2.57 8.88 13.01
N LYS A 196 -2.21 9.99 13.66
CA LYS A 196 -1.48 9.94 14.94
C LYS A 196 -2.31 10.31 16.17
N LYS A 197 -3.45 10.97 15.99
CA LYS A 197 -4.20 11.58 17.09
C LYS A 197 -5.65 11.13 17.18
N THR A 198 -6.19 10.50 16.14
CA THR A 198 -7.57 10.03 16.19
C THR A 198 -7.70 8.71 16.93
N SER A 199 -8.84 8.46 17.56
CA SER A 199 -9.19 7.18 18.19
C SER A 199 -9.25 6.02 17.17
N VAL A 200 -9.59 6.33 15.92
CA VAL A 200 -9.66 5.33 14.84
C VAL A 200 -8.28 4.74 14.56
N SER A 201 -7.25 5.60 14.50
CA SER A 201 -5.89 5.16 14.24
C SER A 201 -5.14 4.77 15.51
N ASP A 202 -5.37 5.51 16.60
CA ASP A 202 -4.70 5.39 17.89
C ASP A 202 -3.16 5.37 17.76
N ASP A 203 -2.60 6.30 16.98
CA ASP A 203 -1.16 6.31 16.68
C ASP A 203 -0.67 4.95 16.16
N TYR A 204 -1.47 4.34 15.29
CA TYR A 204 -1.26 3.04 14.69
C TYR A 204 -1.31 1.84 15.67
N LYS A 205 -1.89 2.03 16.86
CA LYS A 205 -2.06 0.98 17.88
C LYS A 205 -3.46 0.37 17.88
N SER A 206 -4.40 0.90 17.11
CA SER A 206 -5.72 0.28 17.01
C SER A 206 -5.65 -1.08 16.31
N GLU A 207 -6.67 -1.92 16.50
CA GLU A 207 -6.80 -3.21 15.82
C GLU A 207 -6.82 -3.11 14.30
N LYS A 208 -6.94 -1.89 13.74
CA LYS A 208 -6.81 -1.62 12.30
C LYS A 208 -5.37 -1.69 11.79
N TRP A 209 -4.38 -1.70 12.67
CA TRP A 209 -2.95 -1.62 12.30
C TRP A 209 -2.11 -2.78 12.82
N ILE A 210 -2.65 -3.50 13.81
CA ILE A 210 -2.04 -4.68 14.42
C ILE A 210 -2.42 -5.91 13.60
N ALA A 211 -1.42 -6.76 13.33
CA ALA A 211 -1.62 -8.04 12.70
C ALA A 211 -2.51 -8.92 13.61
N SER A 212 -3.70 -9.31 13.14
CA SER A 212 -4.59 -10.25 13.83
C SER A 212 -4.49 -11.65 13.22
N ASP A 213 -5.33 -12.60 13.63
CA ASP A 213 -5.35 -13.98 13.10
C ASP A 213 -5.44 -14.07 11.57
N ASN A 214 -5.90 -13.00 10.89
CA ASN A 214 -5.86 -12.86 9.44
C ASN A 214 -4.91 -11.72 9.02
N GLN A 215 -3.61 -11.93 9.25
CA GLN A 215 -2.55 -10.95 9.01
C GLN A 215 -2.53 -10.45 7.57
N PHE A 216 -2.81 -11.33 6.59
CA PHE A 216 -2.80 -10.97 5.18
C PHE A 216 -3.95 -10.03 4.81
N LYS A 217 -5.20 -10.33 5.22
CA LYS A 217 -6.33 -9.42 4.98
C LYS A 217 -6.08 -8.05 5.59
N LYS A 218 -5.48 -8.03 6.79
CA LYS A 218 -5.14 -6.78 7.47
C LYS A 218 -4.04 -6.01 6.74
N TYR A 219 -3.02 -6.71 6.26
CA TYR A 219 -1.96 -6.14 5.43
C TYR A 219 -2.54 -5.47 4.19
N GLU A 220 -3.44 -6.15 3.45
CA GLU A 220 -4.08 -5.59 2.27
C GLU A 220 -4.91 -4.34 2.59
N GLU A 221 -5.65 -4.33 3.70
CA GLU A 221 -6.38 -3.14 4.16
C GLU A 221 -5.42 -1.97 4.42
N VAL A 222 -4.36 -2.20 5.20
CA VAL A 222 -3.36 -1.18 5.51
C VAL A 222 -2.69 -0.67 4.24
N LYS A 223 -2.28 -1.57 3.34
CA LYS A 223 -1.70 -1.24 2.04
C LYS A 223 -2.60 -0.35 1.21
N ASN A 224 -3.91 -0.59 1.23
CA ASN A 224 -4.90 0.25 0.56
C ASN A 224 -5.07 1.64 1.20
N ARG A 225 -4.90 1.75 2.52
CA ARG A 225 -4.91 3.03 3.25
C ARG A 225 -3.63 3.84 3.05
N LEU A 226 -2.47 3.18 2.94
CA LEU A 226 -1.16 3.78 2.69
C LEU A 226 -0.94 4.19 1.22
N ASN A 227 -1.97 4.76 0.60
CA ASN A 227 -2.00 5.03 -0.84
C ASN A 227 -1.43 6.39 -1.28
N LEU A 228 -0.87 7.14 -0.33
CA LEU A 228 -0.18 8.39 -0.56
C LEU A 228 1.27 8.27 -0.09
N ASP A 229 2.19 8.82 -0.90
CA ASP A 229 3.61 8.98 -0.58
C ASP A 229 3.82 9.51 0.85
N LEU A 230 3.11 10.57 1.22
CA LEU A 230 3.19 11.19 2.54
C LEU A 230 2.73 10.24 3.65
N LEU A 231 1.62 9.51 3.45
CA LEU A 231 1.09 8.57 4.43
C LEU A 231 2.05 7.43 4.67
N LEU A 232 2.56 6.83 3.59
CA LEU A 232 3.55 5.77 3.66
C LEU A 232 4.81 6.24 4.39
N LYS A 233 5.31 7.45 4.10
CA LYS A 233 6.44 8.07 4.81
C LYS A 233 6.18 8.16 6.32
N ILE A 234 5.04 8.72 6.73
CA ILE A 234 4.72 8.89 8.16
C ILE A 234 4.60 7.52 8.82
N TYR A 235 3.88 6.59 8.18
CA TYR A 235 3.68 5.24 8.69
C TYR A 235 5.00 4.51 8.88
N MET A 236 5.87 4.44 7.86
CA MET A 236 7.13 3.72 7.95
C MET A 236 8.07 4.32 9.00
N ARG A 237 8.16 5.65 9.07
CA ARG A 237 8.98 6.35 10.07
C ARG A 237 8.54 5.99 11.49
N ASP A 238 7.23 6.00 11.72
CA ASP A 238 6.66 5.86 13.05
C ASP A 238 6.48 4.38 13.46
N ASN A 239 6.33 3.45 12.52
CA ASN A 239 5.96 2.06 12.79
C ASN A 239 6.92 0.98 12.30
N ILE A 240 7.97 1.32 11.55
CA ILE A 240 8.92 0.31 11.06
C ILE A 240 10.30 0.65 11.57
N ASP A 241 10.82 -0.20 12.44
CA ASP A 241 12.16 -0.08 13.00
C ASP A 241 13.23 -0.67 12.08
N TYR A 242 14.43 -0.10 12.12
CA TYR A 242 15.55 -0.64 11.37
C TYR A 242 16.17 -1.84 12.11
N ASP A 243 16.36 -2.97 11.42
CA ASP A 243 16.89 -4.19 12.02
C ASP A 243 18.42 -4.31 11.95
N TYR A 244 19.13 -3.54 12.78
CA TYR A 244 20.61 -3.58 12.80
C TYR A 244 21.19 -4.97 13.13
N PHE A 245 20.56 -5.71 14.03
CA PHE A 245 21.06 -7.04 14.45
C PHE A 245 20.98 -8.08 13.34
N PHE A 246 20.00 -7.94 12.45
CA PHE A 246 19.87 -8.80 11.29
C PHE A 246 21.00 -8.60 10.27
N VAL A 247 21.59 -7.40 10.23
CA VAL A 247 22.75 -7.07 9.38
C VAL A 247 24.03 -7.77 9.84
N GLU A 248 24.17 -8.02 11.15
CA GLU A 248 25.46 -8.43 11.74
C GLU A 248 25.64 -9.94 11.96
N GLY A 249 24.57 -10.76 11.90
CA GLY A 249 24.62 -12.13 12.47
C GLY A 249 24.04 -13.31 11.67
N HIS A 250 23.30 -13.13 10.57
CA HIS A 250 22.52 -14.23 9.98
C HIS A 250 22.53 -14.28 8.44
N GLN A 251 22.13 -15.44 7.89
CA GLN A 251 21.86 -15.64 6.46
C GLN A 251 20.94 -14.52 5.96
N HIS A 252 21.28 -13.92 4.82
CA HIS A 252 20.53 -12.84 4.17
C HIS A 252 19.14 -13.30 3.75
N TYR A 253 18.21 -13.30 4.70
CA TYR A 253 16.80 -13.50 4.40
C TYR A 253 16.17 -12.15 4.05
N TRP A 254 15.63 -12.05 2.84
CA TRP A 254 14.85 -10.90 2.40
C TRP A 254 13.41 -11.10 2.83
N GLN A 255 12.89 -10.17 3.63
CA GLN A 255 11.52 -10.24 4.07
C GLN A 255 10.57 -9.91 2.92
N PHE A 256 9.45 -10.63 2.88
CA PHE A 256 8.33 -10.19 2.05
C PHE A 256 7.71 -8.91 2.64
N PRO A 257 7.08 -8.05 1.81
CA PRO A 257 6.41 -6.84 2.28
C PRO A 257 5.45 -7.07 3.46
N TYR A 258 4.67 -8.16 3.43
CA TYR A 258 3.75 -8.51 4.52
C TYR A 258 4.49 -8.84 5.82
N GLU A 259 5.68 -9.44 5.76
CA GLU A 259 6.47 -9.77 6.94
C GLU A 259 7.05 -8.52 7.58
N THR A 260 7.54 -7.58 6.76
CA THR A 260 7.97 -6.26 7.24
C THR A 260 6.83 -5.55 7.97
N PHE A 261 5.60 -5.64 7.44
CA PHE A 261 4.40 -5.09 8.08
C PHE A 261 4.06 -5.78 9.41
N VAL A 262 4.14 -7.11 9.49
CA VAL A 262 3.82 -7.89 10.69
C VAL A 262 4.88 -7.67 11.77
N ARG A 263 6.16 -7.76 11.39
CA ARG A 263 7.30 -7.62 12.30
C ARG A 263 7.53 -6.18 12.74
N LYS A 264 6.99 -5.19 12.01
CA LYS A 264 7.23 -3.76 12.24
C LYS A 264 8.73 -3.43 12.25
N LYS A 265 9.53 -4.22 11.52
CA LYS A 265 10.99 -4.14 11.55
C LYS A 265 11.60 -4.75 10.30
N GLY A 266 12.66 -4.15 9.77
CA GLY A 266 13.43 -4.73 8.66
C GLY A 266 14.67 -3.92 8.30
N ILE A 267 15.54 -4.50 7.47
CA ILE A 267 16.72 -3.80 6.94
C ILE A 267 16.34 -2.90 5.75
N CYS A 268 17.32 -2.22 5.15
CA CYS A 268 17.10 -1.29 4.03
C CYS A 268 16.32 -1.92 2.86
N ALA A 269 16.64 -3.16 2.48
CA ALA A 269 15.95 -3.90 1.42
C ALA A 269 14.49 -4.23 1.77
N ASP A 270 14.23 -4.74 2.98
CA ASP A 270 12.89 -5.10 3.45
C ASP A 270 11.94 -3.89 3.47
N GLN A 271 12.44 -2.75 3.95
CA GLN A 271 11.68 -1.52 4.03
C GLN A 271 11.43 -0.90 2.64
N ALA A 272 12.45 -0.91 1.77
CA ALA A 272 12.29 -0.50 0.38
C ALA A 272 11.25 -1.37 -0.34
N ALA A 273 11.27 -2.68 -0.11
CA ALA A 273 10.32 -3.61 -0.70
C ALA A 273 8.88 -3.34 -0.21
N PHE A 274 8.68 -3.15 1.09
CA PHE A 274 7.39 -2.76 1.65
C PHE A 274 6.86 -1.45 1.04
N ALA A 275 7.73 -0.45 0.89
CA ALA A 275 7.35 0.82 0.28
C ALA A 275 6.91 0.67 -1.18
N VAL A 276 7.66 -0.10 -1.98
CA VAL A 276 7.33 -0.37 -3.38
C VAL A 276 5.97 -1.06 -3.50
N ASP A 277 5.68 -2.04 -2.64
CA ASP A 277 4.39 -2.75 -2.68
C ASP A 277 3.20 -1.80 -2.42
N CYS A 278 3.31 -0.96 -1.38
CA CYS A 278 2.28 0.03 -1.06
C CYS A 278 2.05 1.05 -2.19
N LEU A 279 3.13 1.57 -2.78
CA LEU A 279 3.05 2.55 -3.85
C LEU A 279 2.52 1.93 -5.14
N ARG A 280 2.98 0.72 -5.53
CA ARG A 280 2.48 0.01 -6.72
C ARG A 280 1.00 -0.32 -6.59
N ASN A 281 0.53 -0.72 -5.42
CA ASN A 281 -0.89 -0.92 -5.14
C ASN A 281 -1.74 0.34 -5.41
N SER A 282 -1.11 1.52 -5.34
CA SER A 282 -1.72 2.81 -5.60
C SER A 282 -1.44 3.33 -7.02
N GLY A 283 -0.93 2.48 -7.90
CA GLY A 283 -0.65 2.81 -9.30
C GLY A 283 0.63 3.59 -9.55
N HIS A 284 1.52 3.72 -8.56
CA HIS A 284 2.82 4.34 -8.76
C HIS A 284 3.79 3.43 -9.52
N ASN A 285 4.65 4.04 -10.34
CA ASN A 285 5.79 3.34 -10.94
C ASN A 285 6.97 3.37 -9.97
N SER A 286 6.94 2.47 -8.99
CA SER A 286 7.98 2.36 -7.95
C SER A 286 8.83 1.11 -8.13
N LEU A 287 10.11 1.17 -7.75
CA LEU A 287 11.07 0.06 -7.81
C LEU A 287 12.04 0.10 -6.62
N VAL A 288 12.71 -1.02 -6.35
CA VAL A 288 13.83 -1.04 -5.38
C VAL A 288 15.13 -0.76 -6.13
N LEU A 289 15.86 0.26 -5.67
CA LEU A 289 17.20 0.58 -6.12
C LEU A 289 18.18 0.21 -5.01
N SER A 290 19.14 -0.65 -5.33
CA SER A 290 20.20 -1.06 -4.40
C SER A 290 21.56 -0.64 -4.92
N ILE A 291 22.36 -0.04 -4.04
CA ILE A 291 23.79 0.18 -4.23
C ILE A 291 24.54 -0.84 -3.40
N LEU A 292 25.28 -1.72 -4.07
CA LEU A 292 26.12 -2.74 -3.45
C LEU A 292 27.56 -2.28 -3.50
N TRP A 293 28.28 -2.33 -2.37
CA TRP A 293 29.68 -1.92 -2.30
C TRP A 293 30.60 -3.12 -2.53
N GLN A 294 31.65 -2.95 -3.34
CA GLN A 294 32.68 -3.98 -3.51
C GLN A 294 33.65 -3.95 -2.33
N GLU A 295 33.23 -4.52 -1.20
CA GLU A 295 34.17 -5.14 -0.27
C GLU A 295 33.86 -6.63 -0.18
N LYS A 296 34.74 -7.43 0.43
CA LYS A 296 34.69 -8.92 0.50
C LYS A 296 33.45 -9.51 1.20
N SER A 297 32.35 -8.77 1.27
CA SER A 297 31.13 -9.05 2.00
C SER A 297 29.95 -8.63 1.12
N GLU A 298 29.21 -9.59 0.56
CA GLU A 298 27.96 -9.39 -0.20
C GLU A 298 26.86 -8.66 0.61
N THR A 299 27.13 -8.45 1.90
CA THR A 299 26.25 -7.87 2.91
C THR A 299 26.27 -6.34 2.95
N LYS A 300 27.25 -5.72 2.29
CA LYS A 300 27.49 -4.28 2.36
C LYS A 300 26.79 -3.56 1.21
N GLY A 301 25.78 -2.78 1.54
CA GLY A 301 25.06 -1.95 0.58
C GLY A 301 23.89 -1.20 1.22
N HIS A 302 23.16 -0.48 0.38
CA HIS A 302 21.96 0.24 0.78
C HIS A 302 20.88 0.08 -0.28
N SER A 303 19.64 -0.10 0.16
CA SER A 303 18.48 -0.23 -0.73
C SER A 303 17.43 0.79 -0.36
N ILE A 304 16.85 1.43 -1.37
CA ILE A 304 15.80 2.42 -1.22
C ILE A 304 14.65 2.14 -2.18
N CYS A 305 13.48 2.68 -1.89
CA CYS A 305 12.39 2.71 -2.86
C CYS A 305 12.54 3.95 -3.73
N VAL A 306 12.40 3.80 -5.05
CA VAL A 306 12.43 4.91 -6.02
C VAL A 306 11.10 4.94 -6.75
N ASN A 307 10.47 6.11 -6.78
CA ASN A 307 9.18 6.36 -7.40
C ASN A 307 9.34 7.28 -8.62
N LYS A 308 8.92 6.82 -9.79
CA LYS A 308 8.96 7.60 -11.04
C LYS A 308 7.64 8.32 -11.26
N THR A 309 7.68 9.64 -11.40
CA THR A 309 6.54 10.47 -11.74
C THR A 309 6.16 10.34 -13.22
N PRO A 310 4.92 10.71 -13.60
CA PRO A 310 4.54 10.80 -15.02
C PRO A 310 5.42 11.77 -15.82
N SER A 311 5.92 12.81 -15.16
CA SER A 311 6.88 13.76 -15.75
C SER A 311 8.31 13.20 -15.86
N SER A 312 8.49 11.88 -15.67
CA SER A 312 9.77 11.18 -15.70
C SER A 312 10.80 11.68 -14.70
N ARG A 313 10.37 12.26 -13.59
CA ARG A 313 11.24 12.60 -12.46
C ARG A 313 11.20 11.48 -11.42
N TYR A 314 12.22 11.39 -10.58
CA TYR A 314 12.33 10.35 -9.57
C TYR A 314 12.28 10.94 -8.17
N TRP A 315 11.65 10.25 -7.24
CA TRP A 315 11.69 10.54 -5.81
C TRP A 315 12.15 9.29 -5.07
N THR A 316 12.88 9.46 -3.99
CA THR A 316 13.38 8.35 -3.18
C THR A 316 12.60 8.26 -1.88
N PHE A 317 12.47 7.05 -1.35
CA PHE A 317 11.98 6.75 -0.02
C PHE A 317 13.08 6.00 0.73
N ASP A 318 13.62 6.64 1.76
CA ASP A 318 14.70 6.09 2.57
C ASP A 318 14.39 6.26 4.05
N ASN A 319 13.93 5.18 4.68
CA ASN A 319 13.54 5.14 6.08
C ASN A 319 14.65 4.58 7.00
N THR A 320 15.86 4.42 6.48
CA THR A 320 16.96 3.78 7.22
C THR A 320 17.66 4.71 8.20
N LEU A 321 17.49 6.01 8.01
CA LEU A 321 18.12 7.06 8.80
C LEU A 321 17.13 7.69 9.78
N LYS A 322 16.52 6.90 10.68
CA LYS A 322 15.73 7.45 11.80
C LYS A 322 16.52 8.47 12.64
N MET A 323 17.86 8.47 12.54
CA MET A 323 18.78 9.29 13.33
C MET A 323 18.98 10.72 12.82
N SER A 324 18.72 11.01 11.54
CA SER A 324 18.83 12.38 11.03
C SER A 324 17.43 12.96 10.89
N ARG A 325 17.23 14.22 11.30
CA ARG A 325 15.97 14.96 11.08
C ARG A 325 15.67 15.23 9.59
N LEU A 326 16.31 14.50 8.68
CA LEU A 326 16.21 14.66 7.24
C LEU A 326 14.96 13.94 6.73
N ASP A 327 14.40 14.47 5.65
CA ASP A 327 13.17 13.97 5.08
C ASP A 327 13.33 12.57 4.48
N VAL A 328 12.47 11.64 4.88
CA VAL A 328 12.37 10.27 4.34
C VAL A 328 12.08 10.25 2.82
N ILE A 329 11.66 11.37 2.24
CA ILE A 329 11.40 11.52 0.80
C ILE A 329 12.34 12.58 0.23
N GLU A 330 13.12 12.23 -0.79
CA GLU A 330 14.04 13.17 -1.45
C GLU A 330 13.83 13.21 -2.96
N GLY A 331 14.15 14.34 -3.59
CA GLY A 331 13.91 14.62 -5.00
C GLY A 331 13.20 15.96 -5.24
N PRO A 332 12.74 16.22 -6.47
CA PRO A 332 12.73 15.32 -7.62
C PRO A 332 14.09 15.25 -8.34
N PHE A 333 14.54 14.05 -8.69
CA PHE A 333 15.72 13.82 -9.53
C PHE A 333 15.33 13.70 -11.01
N GLN A 334 16.23 14.04 -11.92
CA GLN A 334 15.96 14.00 -13.37
C GLN A 334 16.21 12.61 -13.96
N LYS A 335 17.12 11.85 -13.36
CA LYS A 335 17.59 10.55 -13.88
C LYS A 335 17.68 9.52 -12.78
N LEU A 336 17.64 8.26 -13.16
CA LEU A 336 17.91 7.17 -12.22
C LEU A 336 19.41 6.94 -12.10
N ARG A 337 20.12 6.98 -13.24
CA ARG A 337 21.57 6.73 -13.34
C ARG A 337 22.32 7.90 -13.95
N ARG A 338 23.57 8.08 -13.55
CA ARG A 338 24.46 9.14 -14.04
C ARG A 338 24.68 9.09 -15.55
N ASN A 339 24.78 7.88 -16.10
CA ASN A 339 25.10 7.63 -17.50
C ASN A 339 23.89 7.70 -18.45
N GLU A 340 22.69 8.01 -17.95
CA GLU A 340 21.51 8.22 -18.79
C GLU A 340 21.63 9.55 -19.57
N PRO A 341 21.21 9.63 -20.86
CA PRO A 341 21.31 10.85 -21.66
C PRO A 341 20.51 12.03 -21.06
N GLY A 342 21.08 13.25 -21.12
CA GLY A 342 20.50 14.51 -20.57
C GLY A 342 21.46 15.29 -19.66
N ARG A 343 21.08 16.46 -19.11
CA ARG A 343 21.83 17.19 -18.06
C ARG A 343 21.26 16.89 -16.67
N GLY A 344 22.09 16.91 -15.61
CA GLY A 344 21.64 17.07 -14.21
C GLY A 344 21.40 15.81 -13.35
N ASP A 345 21.16 16.09 -12.06
CA ASP A 345 21.13 15.25 -10.85
C ASP A 345 20.40 13.90 -10.99
N SER A 346 21.15 12.81 -10.82
CA SER A 346 20.63 11.44 -10.78
C SER A 346 20.41 10.92 -9.36
N VAL A 347 19.48 9.98 -9.19
CA VAL A 347 19.29 9.24 -7.92
C VAL A 347 20.58 8.53 -7.49
N GLU A 348 21.31 7.96 -8.46
CA GLU A 348 22.63 7.37 -8.26
C GLU A 348 23.63 8.35 -7.65
N GLU A 349 23.81 9.54 -8.23
CA GLU A 349 24.74 10.55 -7.71
C GLU A 349 24.36 10.97 -6.29
N TYR A 350 23.07 11.21 -6.05
CA TYR A 350 22.56 11.54 -4.73
C TYR A 350 22.88 10.46 -3.69
N LEU A 351 22.67 9.19 -4.01
CA LEU A 351 22.96 8.10 -3.09
C LEU A 351 24.47 7.91 -2.90
N VAL A 352 25.29 8.07 -3.95
CA VAL A 352 26.75 7.99 -3.83
C VAL A 352 27.27 9.12 -2.94
N GLU A 353 26.77 10.34 -3.11
CA GLU A 353 27.14 11.49 -2.27
C GLU A 353 26.72 11.27 -0.81
N ARG A 354 25.46 10.84 -0.59
CA ARG A 354 24.91 10.63 0.75
C ARG A 354 25.56 9.46 1.48
N LEU A 355 25.77 8.34 0.81
CA LEU A 355 26.29 7.11 1.41
C LEU A 355 27.81 7.10 1.48
N ASN A 356 28.48 7.94 0.67
CA ASN A 356 29.93 8.03 0.56
C ASN A 356 30.61 6.64 0.48
N PRO A 357 30.28 5.83 -0.55
CA PRO A 357 30.73 4.44 -0.62
C PRO A 357 32.26 4.35 -0.72
N PRO A 358 32.87 3.22 -0.32
CA PRO A 358 34.31 3.01 -0.44
C PRO A 358 34.80 3.21 -1.88
N ARG A 359 36.03 3.74 -2.02
CA ARG A 359 36.65 4.03 -3.33
C ARG A 359 36.88 2.81 -4.23
N TYR A 360 36.71 1.59 -3.70
CA TYR A 360 36.99 0.33 -4.39
C TYR A 360 35.91 -0.12 -5.38
N GLY A 361 34.85 0.67 -5.55
CA GLY A 361 33.80 0.44 -6.55
C GLY A 361 32.47 0.04 -5.92
N TYR A 362 31.39 0.32 -6.65
CA TYR A 362 30.04 -0.09 -6.31
C TYR A 362 29.33 -0.60 -7.57
N SER A 363 28.29 -1.42 -7.37
CA SER A 363 27.38 -1.83 -8.43
C SER A 363 25.96 -1.42 -8.09
N ILE A 364 25.18 -1.08 -9.12
CA ILE A 364 23.78 -0.70 -8.97
C ILE A 364 22.90 -1.84 -9.49
N ALA A 365 22.05 -2.35 -8.61
CA ALA A 365 21.02 -3.31 -8.94
C ALA A 365 19.64 -2.63 -8.91
N LEU A 366 18.82 -2.93 -9.92
CA LEU A 366 17.41 -2.54 -9.97
C LEU A 366 16.59 -3.82 -9.83
N TYR A 367 15.81 -3.91 -8.77
CA TYR A 367 14.96 -5.07 -8.53
C TYR A 367 13.54 -4.73 -8.94
N ASP A 368 13.21 -5.10 -10.18
CA ASP A 368 11.83 -5.09 -10.68
C ASP A 368 11.24 -6.51 -10.73
N GLN A 369 12.07 -7.50 -11.08
CA GLN A 369 11.67 -8.90 -11.29
C GLN A 369 11.31 -9.66 -10.00
N TYR A 370 11.89 -9.30 -8.86
CA TYR A 370 11.57 -9.96 -7.58
C TYR A 370 10.08 -9.81 -7.25
N PHE A 371 9.50 -8.63 -7.53
CA PHE A 371 8.07 -8.39 -7.30
C PHE A 371 7.17 -9.20 -8.23
N ASN A 372 7.53 -9.37 -9.51
CA ASN A 372 6.71 -10.15 -10.44
C ASN A 372 6.61 -11.63 -10.03
N TYR A 373 7.64 -12.16 -9.36
CA TYR A 373 7.61 -13.51 -8.81
C TYR A 373 6.74 -13.57 -7.55
N VAL A 374 6.88 -12.61 -6.64
CA VAL A 374 6.18 -12.60 -5.35
C VAL A 374 4.70 -12.25 -5.47
N SER A 375 4.32 -11.32 -6.37
CA SER A 375 2.92 -10.93 -6.59
C SER A 375 2.10 -11.98 -7.35
N SER A 376 2.71 -13.09 -7.76
CA SER A 376 2.05 -14.19 -8.47
C SER A 376 1.53 -15.30 -7.55
N PHE A 377 1.85 -15.22 -6.25
CA PHE A 377 1.30 -16.04 -5.18
C PHE A 377 0.18 -15.29 -4.47
#